data_AF-A0A953BTH5-F1
#
_entry.id   AF-A0A953BTH5-F1
#
_cell.length_a   1.000
_cell.length_b   1.000
_cell.length_c   1.000
_cell.angle_alpha   90.00
_cell.angle_beta   90.00
_cell.angle_gamma   90.00
#
_symmetry.space_group_name_H-M   'P 1'
#
loop_
_entity.id
_entity.type
_entity.pdbx_description
1 polymer ?
#
loop_
_entity_poly.entity_id
_entity_poly.type
_entity_poly.pdbx_seq_one_letter_code
_entity_poly.pdbx_strand_id
1 'polypeptide(L)'
;MRRSRWIPSVCCLLGTAFAAGRMCADVIVTADGESISGHEATVAGGVFQVPGDAEGAVRSWNLADLQRVSFGASRPTGELKTRFVRIELPGDNKMLHMAEVQVFVGEENIAQQGTASQSSVWDGETGEWGAQRAIDGNTDGNARTSGTTHTQMESNPWWELDLGRSVTIAKVVVWNRTDDNVSNRLAGFRLVLLDEARQPLWTKAFAEAPTPSIEVAPPARGDAFAEGDIAAFDEIAGRSAAGSVLNTLANWLSGKPSATPAPAVTTVAQPQSQPAGPAFPDGARRFLLADGGQLTGTLSGWTAAGIVIDFSGGGQNHRVTVPADQVREMLSKEAATGAASIDRSQASGELDTVFAKVGDGGALQTVSGTIQGIDGEALQFEFEGRVRRINLNRIAAILRRPSDVRRDTVYSVIEFRGGQTLPGTIESIQEGKARIVTTWNETLEAPRATLKSLVVRNGRVASLADLTPASAEHVPYLDRRLPHTVNRSLNGGTLQIGSKTFDRGLCTHSRTVLTYDLGGDYAQFRSAVGLQAGDGDEGRVDVRVLADGEVLWSQSLAGGGDARDLLLDVQGRKALTLEVDFGEDLDIGDHVVWGDPVLVRPDAR
;
A
#
# COMPACT_ATOMS: atom_id res chain seq x y z
N MET A 1 -4.93 -22.34 -29.60
CA MET A 1 -4.01 -23.50 -29.45
C MET A 1 -2.71 -23.25 -30.22
N ARG A 2 -1.66 -22.79 -29.54
CA ARG A 2 -0.25 -23.17 -29.78
C ARG A 2 0.48 -22.92 -28.46
N ARG A 3 1.16 -23.97 -28.00
CA ARG A 3 1.71 -24.15 -26.66
C ARG A 3 2.93 -23.26 -26.40
N SER A 4 3.07 -22.83 -25.15
CA SER A 4 4.32 -22.36 -24.54
C SER A 4 5.50 -23.22 -25.01
N ARG A 5 6.49 -22.58 -25.63
CA ARG A 5 7.71 -23.23 -26.12
C ARG A 5 8.64 -23.51 -24.94
N TRP A 6 8.88 -24.79 -24.68
CA TRP A 6 9.99 -25.28 -23.87
C TRP A 6 11.30 -25.05 -24.62
N ILE A 7 12.24 -24.33 -24.03
CA ILE A 7 13.61 -24.23 -24.54
C ILE A 7 14.51 -24.98 -23.55
N PRO A 8 15.08 -26.13 -23.90
CA PRO A 8 16.09 -26.77 -23.06
C PRO A 8 17.42 -26.05 -23.31
N SER A 9 17.89 -25.31 -22.31
CA SER A 9 19.28 -24.79 -22.32
C SER A 9 20.18 -25.70 -21.49
N VAL A 10 21.33 -25.97 -22.10
CA VAL A 10 22.38 -26.91 -21.68
C VAL A 10 22.94 -26.56 -20.31
N CYS A 11 23.04 -27.59 -19.48
CA CYS A 11 23.59 -27.59 -18.13
C CYS A 11 25.09 -27.24 -18.13
N CYS A 12 25.49 -26.30 -17.28
CA CYS A 12 26.87 -26.18 -16.79
C CYS A 12 26.86 -25.82 -15.30
N LEU A 13 27.05 -26.86 -14.48
CA LEU A 13 27.76 -26.91 -13.19
C LEU A 13 27.77 -25.64 -12.33
N LEU A 14 26.81 -25.55 -11.39
CA LEU A 14 27.07 -25.16 -10.01
C LEU A 14 26.02 -25.89 -9.15
N GLY A 15 26.44 -26.99 -8.55
CA GLY A 15 25.69 -27.63 -7.48
C GLY A 15 25.77 -26.75 -6.24
N THR A 16 24.68 -26.07 -5.90
CA THR A 16 24.43 -25.56 -4.56
C THR A 16 23.09 -26.09 -4.11
N ALA A 17 23.10 -26.72 -2.94
CA ALA A 17 21.94 -27.23 -2.27
C ALA A 17 20.80 -26.20 -2.30
N PHE A 18 19.64 -26.61 -2.80
CA PHE A 18 18.39 -25.92 -2.52
C PHE A 18 18.20 -25.93 -1.00
N ALA A 19 18.68 -24.89 -0.33
CA ALA A 19 18.38 -24.64 1.05
C ALA A 19 16.87 -24.37 1.12
N ALA A 20 16.14 -25.29 1.75
CA ALA A 20 14.72 -25.22 2.07
C ALA A 20 14.34 -24.05 3.03
N GLY A 21 15.06 -22.93 2.96
CA GLY A 21 14.97 -21.80 3.89
C GLY A 21 14.58 -20.47 3.25
N ARG A 22 14.37 -20.36 1.94
CA ARG A 22 14.20 -19.07 1.22
C ARG A 22 12.92 -18.93 0.40
N MET A 23 11.78 -19.41 0.88
CA MET A 23 10.50 -18.99 0.27
C MET A 23 10.13 -17.60 0.79
N CYS A 24 10.22 -16.60 -0.09
CA CYS A 24 9.49 -15.35 0.05
C CYS A 24 8.27 -15.48 -0.86
N ALA A 25 7.07 -15.24 -0.35
CA ALA A 25 5.87 -15.28 -1.18
C ALA A 25 5.77 -14.01 -2.04
N ASP A 26 6.51 -13.95 -3.15
CA ASP A 26 6.21 -12.96 -4.18
C ASP A 26 4.85 -13.29 -4.80
N VAL A 27 4.15 -12.26 -5.25
CA VAL A 27 2.90 -12.40 -6.01
C VAL A 27 3.09 -11.75 -7.36
N ILE A 28 3.14 -12.54 -8.42
CA ILE A 28 3.11 -12.04 -9.80
C ILE A 28 1.68 -12.11 -10.29
N VAL A 29 1.16 -10.98 -10.76
CA VAL A 29 -0.11 -10.93 -11.48
C VAL A 29 0.18 -10.65 -12.95
N THR A 30 -0.16 -11.61 -13.80
CA THR A 30 0.00 -11.51 -15.25
C THR A 30 -1.08 -10.62 -15.87
N ALA A 31 -0.89 -10.22 -17.12
CA ALA A 31 -1.88 -9.46 -17.87
C ALA A 31 -3.23 -10.19 -17.95
N ASP A 32 -3.18 -11.51 -18.12
CA ASP A 32 -4.34 -12.39 -18.23
C ASP A 32 -5.03 -12.62 -16.87
N GLY A 33 -4.48 -12.07 -15.76
CA GLY A 33 -5.08 -12.14 -14.43
C GLY A 33 -4.69 -13.40 -13.64
N GLU A 34 -3.73 -14.18 -14.13
CA GLU A 34 -3.15 -15.28 -13.36
C GLU A 34 -2.36 -14.68 -12.18
N SER A 35 -2.66 -15.13 -10.96
CA SER A 35 -1.92 -14.78 -9.76
C SER A 35 -1.04 -15.95 -9.34
N ILE A 36 0.26 -15.72 -9.30
CA ILE A 36 1.27 -16.74 -9.01
C ILE A 36 1.93 -16.33 -7.69
N SER A 37 1.82 -17.17 -6.67
CA SER A 37 2.33 -16.90 -5.33
C SER A 37 3.31 -17.96 -4.84
N GLY A 38 4.06 -17.63 -3.78
CA GLY A 38 4.83 -18.60 -2.98
C GLY A 38 6.25 -18.88 -3.44
N HIS A 39 6.74 -18.18 -4.46
CA HIS A 39 8.06 -18.40 -5.04
C HIS A 39 8.82 -17.08 -5.16
N GLU A 40 10.13 -17.08 -4.88
CA GLU A 40 10.97 -15.89 -5.03
C GLU A 40 11.20 -15.59 -6.52
N ALA A 41 10.74 -14.43 -6.99
CA ALA A 41 10.93 -14.00 -8.36
C ALA A 41 12.36 -13.48 -8.57
N THR A 42 13.02 -13.97 -9.61
CA THR A 42 14.28 -13.43 -10.10
C THR A 42 14.05 -12.64 -11.38
N VAL A 43 15.01 -11.79 -11.74
CA VAL A 43 14.98 -11.04 -12.99
C VAL A 43 16.34 -11.17 -13.66
N ALA A 44 16.33 -11.48 -14.95
CA ALA A 44 17.53 -11.55 -15.78
C ALA A 44 17.25 -10.90 -17.14
N GLY A 45 17.96 -9.82 -17.46
CA GLY A 45 17.75 -9.08 -18.71
C GLY A 45 16.33 -8.52 -18.85
N GLY A 46 15.72 -8.11 -17.74
CA GLY A 46 14.33 -7.61 -17.70
C GLY A 46 13.24 -8.67 -17.84
N VAL A 47 13.61 -9.96 -17.92
CA VAL A 47 12.66 -11.07 -17.93
C VAL A 47 12.46 -11.57 -16.50
N PHE A 48 11.20 -11.55 -16.04
CA PHE A 48 10.82 -12.08 -14.74
C PHE A 48 10.77 -13.59 -14.79
N GLN A 49 11.33 -14.23 -13.78
CA GLN A 49 11.43 -15.69 -13.70
C GLN A 49 10.99 -16.18 -12.33
N VAL A 50 10.25 -17.27 -12.32
CA VAL A 50 9.80 -17.94 -11.10
C VAL A 50 10.07 -19.45 -11.24
N PRO A 51 10.69 -20.10 -10.24
CA PRO A 51 10.80 -21.55 -10.21
C PRO A 51 9.42 -22.21 -10.30
N GLY A 52 9.29 -23.28 -11.07
CA GLY A 52 8.08 -24.10 -11.12
C GLY A 52 8.11 -25.22 -10.09
N ASP A 53 6.96 -25.87 -9.90
CA ASP A 53 6.78 -26.95 -8.91
C ASP A 53 7.64 -28.20 -9.20
N ALA A 54 8.03 -28.41 -10.46
CA ALA A 54 8.94 -29.48 -10.86
C ALA A 54 10.40 -29.04 -10.74
N GLU A 55 11.26 -29.92 -10.26
CA GLU A 55 12.69 -29.66 -10.09
C GLU A 55 13.32 -29.15 -11.40
N GLY A 56 13.88 -27.93 -11.36
CA GLY A 56 14.49 -27.27 -12.52
C GLY A 56 13.53 -26.59 -13.50
N ALA A 57 12.21 -26.64 -13.29
CA ALA A 57 11.26 -25.88 -14.09
C ALA A 57 11.35 -24.39 -13.79
N VAL A 58 11.26 -23.55 -14.82
CA VAL A 58 11.22 -22.09 -14.69
C VAL A 58 10.12 -21.55 -15.59
N ARG A 59 9.25 -20.69 -15.05
CA ARG A 59 8.29 -19.90 -15.81
C ARG A 59 8.86 -18.50 -16.01
N SER A 60 8.60 -17.90 -17.17
CA SER A 60 9.19 -16.60 -17.54
C SER A 60 8.18 -15.68 -18.19
N TRP A 61 8.29 -14.38 -17.89
CA TRP A 61 7.42 -13.33 -18.42
C TRP A 61 8.23 -12.09 -18.80
N ASN A 62 7.87 -11.47 -19.92
CA ASN A 62 8.34 -10.12 -20.22
C ASN A 62 7.59 -9.13 -19.34
N LEU A 63 8.23 -7.99 -19.03
CA LEU A 63 7.58 -6.93 -18.25
C LEU A 63 6.22 -6.49 -18.83
N ALA A 64 6.10 -6.46 -20.16
CA ALA A 64 4.87 -6.05 -20.86
C ALA A 64 3.66 -6.96 -20.59
N ASP A 65 3.91 -8.23 -20.24
CA ASP A 65 2.91 -9.25 -19.98
C ASP A 65 2.50 -9.33 -18.51
N LEU A 66 3.03 -8.43 -17.67
CA LEU A 66 2.74 -8.35 -16.25
C LEU A 66 1.83 -7.15 -15.95
N GLN A 67 0.96 -7.31 -14.97
CA GLN A 67 0.17 -6.22 -14.39
C GLN A 67 0.91 -5.62 -13.18
N ARG A 68 1.31 -6.49 -12.26
CA ARG A 68 2.03 -6.11 -11.03
C ARG A 68 2.90 -7.26 -10.54
N VAL A 69 3.93 -6.93 -9.80
CA VAL A 69 4.69 -7.87 -8.97
C VAL A 69 4.73 -7.30 -7.57
N SER A 70 4.22 -8.05 -6.60
CA SER A 70 4.43 -7.76 -5.18
C SER A 70 5.61 -8.58 -4.71
N PHE A 71 6.60 -7.90 -4.16
CA PHE A 71 7.73 -8.56 -3.53
C PHE A 71 7.31 -8.88 -2.09
N GLY A 72 7.29 -10.17 -1.74
CA GLY A 72 7.11 -10.55 -0.34
C GLY A 72 8.21 -9.89 0.49
N ALA A 73 7.92 -9.48 1.73
CA ALA A 73 9.02 -9.07 2.61
C ALA A 73 9.95 -10.26 2.69
N SER A 74 11.18 -10.10 2.19
CA SER A 74 12.16 -11.15 2.33
C SER A 74 12.38 -11.33 3.81
N ARG A 75 12.13 -12.55 4.31
CA ARG A 75 12.44 -12.92 5.69
C ARG A 75 13.84 -12.42 5.98
N PRO A 76 14.05 -11.62 7.04
CA PRO A 76 15.38 -11.10 7.33
C PRO A 76 16.34 -12.28 7.45
N THR A 77 17.58 -12.08 7.05
CA THR A 77 18.68 -13.03 7.24
C THR A 77 19.69 -12.41 8.20
N GLY A 78 20.42 -13.21 8.95
CA GLY A 78 21.33 -12.69 9.97
C GLY A 78 20.64 -12.22 11.25
N GLU A 79 21.31 -11.41 12.05
CA GLU A 79 20.86 -11.06 13.42
C GLU A 79 19.60 -10.16 13.41
N LEU A 80 18.60 -10.51 14.22
CA LEU A 80 17.34 -9.76 14.31
C LEU A 80 17.46 -8.59 15.29
N LYS A 81 17.91 -7.44 14.78
CA LYS A 81 18.04 -6.20 15.56
C LYS A 81 16.70 -5.47 15.68
N THR A 82 15.97 -5.79 16.74
CA THR A 82 14.64 -5.25 17.03
C THR A 82 14.71 -3.88 17.69
N ARG A 83 13.96 -2.91 17.17
CA ARG A 83 13.74 -1.58 17.76
C ARG A 83 12.38 -1.50 18.44
N PHE A 84 11.35 -2.08 17.83
CA PHE A 84 9.98 -2.06 18.35
C PHE A 84 9.43 -3.47 18.59
N VAL A 85 8.69 -3.63 19.68
CA VAL A 85 7.93 -4.85 20.00
C VAL A 85 6.45 -4.49 19.97
N ARG A 86 5.68 -5.14 19.10
CA ARG A 86 4.26 -4.85 18.90
C ARG A 86 3.40 -6.06 19.21
N ILE A 87 2.30 -5.84 19.90
CA ILE A 87 1.20 -6.78 20.02
C ILE A 87 0.04 -6.28 19.16
N GLU A 88 -0.46 -7.12 18.26
CA GLU A 88 -1.64 -6.85 17.44
C GLU A 88 -2.74 -7.84 17.78
N LEU A 89 -4.00 -7.41 17.72
CA LEU A 89 -5.15 -8.30 17.83
C LEU A 89 -6.04 -8.14 16.59
N PRO A 90 -5.79 -8.94 15.52
CA PRO A 90 -6.50 -8.79 14.26
C PRO A 90 -7.99 -9.10 14.33
N GLY A 91 -8.74 -8.48 13.41
CA GLY A 91 -10.18 -8.63 13.27
C GLY A 91 -10.97 -7.40 13.73
N ASP A 92 -12.26 -7.40 13.40
CA ASP A 92 -13.16 -6.31 13.75
C ASP A 92 -13.76 -6.48 15.14
N ASN A 93 -14.19 -5.37 15.73
CA ASN A 93 -14.81 -5.32 17.06
C ASN A 93 -13.94 -5.97 18.16
N LYS A 94 -12.63 -5.73 18.10
CA LYS A 94 -11.66 -6.25 19.07
C LYS A 94 -11.33 -5.20 20.11
N MET A 95 -10.93 -5.66 21.29
CA MET A 95 -10.37 -4.84 22.36
C MET A 95 -9.06 -5.49 22.81
N LEU A 96 -7.96 -4.77 22.72
CA LEU A 96 -6.66 -5.23 23.22
C LEU A 96 -6.49 -4.74 24.66
N HIS A 97 -6.12 -5.66 25.54
CA HIS A 97 -5.77 -5.37 26.92
C HIS A 97 -4.75 -6.37 27.45
N MET A 98 -3.86 -5.90 28.30
CA MET A 98 -2.78 -6.69 28.88
C MET A 98 -2.27 -6.01 30.15
N ALA A 99 -1.68 -6.81 31.02
CA ALA A 99 -1.13 -6.35 32.28
C ALA A 99 0.29 -5.81 32.09
N GLU A 100 1.16 -6.59 31.44
CA GLU A 100 2.59 -6.29 31.32
C GLU A 100 3.17 -6.99 30.07
N VAL A 101 4.16 -6.35 29.45
CA VAL A 101 5.00 -6.90 28.40
C VAL A 101 6.46 -6.70 28.81
N GLN A 102 7.12 -7.81 29.11
CA GLN A 102 8.54 -7.81 29.48
C GLN A 102 9.38 -8.19 28.26
N VAL A 103 10.49 -7.50 28.04
CA VAL A 103 11.38 -7.72 26.89
C VAL A 103 12.80 -7.87 27.40
N PHE A 104 13.41 -9.03 27.14
CA PHE A 104 14.70 -9.39 27.72
C PHE A 104 15.83 -9.35 26.69
N VAL A 105 16.94 -8.74 27.09
CA VAL A 105 18.25 -8.88 26.41
C VAL A 105 19.17 -9.65 27.36
N GLY A 106 19.46 -10.91 27.03
CA GLY A 106 19.98 -11.84 28.03
C GLY A 106 18.96 -12.04 29.15
N GLU A 107 19.36 -11.76 30.39
CA GLU A 107 18.50 -11.87 31.59
C GLU A 107 17.91 -10.53 32.04
N GLU A 108 18.26 -9.40 31.40
CA GLU A 108 17.80 -8.07 31.78
C GLU A 108 16.49 -7.71 31.08
N ASN A 109 15.42 -7.41 31.85
CA ASN A 109 14.19 -6.82 31.29
C ASN A 109 14.40 -5.33 31.00
N ILE A 110 14.42 -4.98 29.72
CA ILE A 110 14.63 -3.61 29.25
C ILE A 110 13.34 -2.87 28.92
N ALA A 111 12.17 -3.52 29.03
CA ALA A 111 10.91 -2.94 28.58
C ALA A 111 10.53 -1.64 29.31
N GLN A 112 10.80 -1.57 30.61
CA GLN A 112 10.52 -0.40 31.47
C GLN A 112 11.35 0.84 31.11
N GLN A 113 12.40 0.69 30.30
CA GLN A 113 13.25 1.78 29.83
C GLN A 113 12.72 2.39 28.51
N GLY A 114 11.74 1.74 27.87
CA GLY A 114 11.19 2.13 26.59
C GLY A 114 10.00 3.09 26.68
N THR A 115 9.43 3.42 25.53
CA THR A 115 8.21 4.23 25.42
C THR A 115 7.10 3.41 24.77
N ALA A 116 5.99 3.21 25.47
CA ALA A 116 4.84 2.48 24.96
C ALA A 116 3.82 3.41 24.28
N SER A 117 3.13 2.90 23.25
CA SER A 117 2.01 3.55 22.57
C SER A 117 0.96 2.50 22.19
N GLN A 118 -0.28 2.93 21.93
CA GLN A 118 -1.36 2.03 21.52
C GLN A 118 -2.30 2.74 20.54
N SER A 119 -3.04 1.96 19.75
CA SER A 119 -3.94 2.43 18.69
C SER A 119 -5.00 3.42 19.18
N SER A 120 -5.58 3.14 20.35
CA SER A 120 -6.57 3.97 21.00
C SER A 120 -6.53 3.74 22.52
N VAL A 121 -7.07 4.67 23.30
CA VAL A 121 -7.24 4.50 24.75
C VAL A 121 -8.73 4.42 25.06
N TRP A 122 -9.13 3.43 25.86
CA TRP A 122 -10.49 3.34 26.36
C TRP A 122 -10.82 4.57 27.23
N ASP A 123 -11.85 5.32 26.87
CA ASP A 123 -12.27 6.58 27.50
C ASP A 123 -13.19 6.37 28.71
N GLY A 124 -12.90 5.34 29.52
CA GLY A 124 -13.60 5.10 30.77
C GLY A 124 -13.36 6.20 31.82
N GLU A 125 -14.26 6.28 32.81
CA GLU A 125 -14.37 7.37 33.81
C GLU A 125 -13.08 7.75 34.58
N THR A 126 -12.04 6.92 34.55
CA THR A 126 -10.79 7.13 35.30
C THR A 126 -9.57 7.51 34.44
N GLY A 127 -9.61 7.42 33.11
CA GLY A 127 -8.45 7.76 32.25
C GLY A 127 -7.20 6.88 32.47
N GLU A 128 -7.36 5.75 33.14
CA GLU A 128 -6.30 4.91 33.68
C GLU A 128 -5.90 3.73 32.77
N TRP A 129 -5.98 3.85 31.44
CA TRP A 129 -5.85 2.69 30.51
C TRP A 129 -4.70 2.81 29.50
N GLY A 130 -3.73 3.70 29.77
CA GLY A 130 -2.65 4.04 28.86
C GLY A 130 -1.65 2.91 28.59
N ALA A 131 -0.91 3.05 27.49
CA ALA A 131 0.03 2.05 27.00
C ALA A 131 1.16 1.75 27.98
N GLN A 132 1.59 2.75 28.75
CA GLN A 132 2.68 2.66 29.73
C GLN A 132 2.40 1.65 30.85
N ARG A 133 1.13 1.31 31.12
CA ARG A 133 0.81 0.29 32.12
C ARG A 133 1.36 -1.08 31.78
N ALA A 134 1.50 -1.40 30.50
CA ALA A 134 2.07 -2.67 30.07
C ALA A 134 3.60 -2.73 30.18
N ILE A 135 4.26 -1.70 30.72
CA ILE A 135 5.71 -1.70 31.00
C ILE A 135 6.02 -1.06 32.36
N ASP A 136 5.06 -1.07 33.29
CA ASP A 136 5.24 -0.45 34.61
C ASP A 136 5.85 -1.40 35.64
N GLY A 137 6.06 -2.67 35.25
CA GLY A 137 6.64 -3.71 36.08
C GLY A 137 5.62 -4.48 36.93
N ASN A 138 4.33 -4.16 36.83
CA ASN A 138 3.27 -4.85 37.55
C ASN A 138 2.64 -5.96 36.68
N THR A 139 2.84 -7.21 37.08
CA THR A 139 2.33 -8.39 36.35
C THR A 139 0.93 -8.83 36.79
N ASP A 140 0.32 -8.16 37.77
CA ASP A 140 -1.02 -8.48 38.23
C ASP A 140 -2.08 -8.05 37.21
N GLY A 141 -2.71 -9.03 36.57
CA GLY A 141 -3.75 -8.83 35.56
C GLY A 141 -5.09 -8.33 36.09
N ASN A 142 -5.21 -7.98 37.37
CA ASN A 142 -6.40 -7.35 37.90
C ASN A 142 -6.44 -5.84 37.60
N ALA A 143 -7.20 -5.48 36.57
CA ALA A 143 -7.35 -4.10 36.14
C ALA A 143 -7.93 -3.14 37.20
N ARG A 144 -8.66 -3.64 38.20
CA ARG A 144 -9.28 -2.79 39.24
C ARG A 144 -8.32 -2.38 40.35
N THR A 145 -7.25 -3.15 40.57
CA THR A 145 -6.30 -2.92 41.68
C THR A 145 -4.91 -2.50 41.20
N SER A 146 -4.51 -3.03 40.05
CA SER A 146 -3.16 -2.91 39.50
C SER A 146 -3.13 -2.08 38.20
N GLY A 147 -4.28 -1.98 37.54
CA GLY A 147 -4.46 -1.32 36.25
C GLY A 147 -3.86 -2.13 35.09
N THR A 148 -4.41 -1.93 33.90
CA THR A 148 -3.97 -2.59 32.66
C THR A 148 -4.03 -1.61 31.50
N THR A 149 -3.32 -1.86 30.41
CA THR A 149 -3.65 -1.17 29.14
C THR A 149 -5.01 -1.64 28.63
N HIS A 150 -5.75 -0.75 27.97
CA HIS A 150 -7.01 -1.08 27.30
C HIS A 150 -7.27 -0.15 26.11
N THR A 151 -7.50 -0.72 24.92
CA THR A 151 -7.93 0.02 23.73
C THR A 151 -9.44 0.23 23.71
N GLN A 152 -9.92 1.09 22.83
CA GLN A 152 -11.34 1.08 22.46
C GLN A 152 -11.70 -0.23 21.74
N MET A 153 -13.01 -0.46 21.56
CA MET A 153 -13.46 -1.45 20.59
C MET A 153 -13.18 -0.92 19.20
N GLU A 154 -12.31 -1.59 18.45
CA GLU A 154 -11.89 -1.13 17.12
C GLU A 154 -11.44 -2.32 16.25
N SER A 155 -11.17 -2.04 14.98
CA SER A 155 -10.61 -3.02 14.06
C SER A 155 -9.09 -3.07 14.18
N ASN A 156 -8.55 -4.27 14.37
CA ASN A 156 -7.11 -4.54 14.47
C ASN A 156 -6.36 -3.66 15.51
N PRO A 157 -6.83 -3.57 16.78
CA PRO A 157 -6.14 -2.82 17.82
C PRO A 157 -4.70 -3.31 18.02
N TRP A 158 -3.82 -2.39 18.39
CA TRP A 158 -2.41 -2.69 18.60
C TRP A 158 -1.82 -1.92 19.79
N TRP A 159 -0.81 -2.53 20.40
CA TRP A 159 0.06 -1.92 21.39
C TRP A 159 1.52 -2.08 20.94
N GLU A 160 2.35 -1.07 21.11
CA GLU A 160 3.74 -1.07 20.66
C GLU A 160 4.69 -0.44 21.67
N LEU A 161 5.82 -1.09 21.90
CA LEU A 161 6.94 -0.61 22.69
C LEU A 161 8.10 -0.18 21.80
N ASP A 162 8.56 1.04 22.01
CA ASP A 162 9.79 1.57 21.47
C ASP A 162 10.97 1.45 22.46
N LEU A 163 11.98 0.62 22.16
CA LEU A 163 13.08 0.26 23.08
C LEU A 163 14.23 1.29 23.27
N GLY A 164 14.10 2.54 22.81
CA GLY A 164 15.22 3.50 22.66
C GLY A 164 16.35 3.14 21.65
N ARG A 165 16.63 1.85 21.39
CA ARG A 165 17.72 1.37 20.50
C ARG A 165 17.41 -0.01 19.87
N SER A 166 18.17 -0.38 18.83
CA SER A 166 18.05 -1.68 18.16
C SER A 166 18.86 -2.77 18.88
N VAL A 167 18.20 -3.83 19.34
CA VAL A 167 18.79 -4.90 20.16
C VAL A 167 18.35 -6.29 19.70
N THR A 168 19.11 -7.32 20.08
CA THR A 168 18.72 -8.71 19.84
C THR A 168 17.93 -9.22 21.04
N ILE A 169 16.66 -9.53 20.84
CA ILE A 169 15.76 -9.96 21.91
C ILE A 169 16.02 -11.44 22.23
N ALA A 170 16.27 -11.74 23.49
CA ALA A 170 16.37 -13.11 23.98
C ALA A 170 14.97 -13.72 24.20
N LYS A 171 14.04 -12.91 24.72
CA LYS A 171 12.72 -13.36 25.15
C LYS A 171 11.75 -12.21 25.36
N VAL A 172 10.46 -12.47 25.13
CA VAL A 172 9.33 -11.60 25.46
C VAL A 172 8.38 -12.38 26.37
N VAL A 173 7.84 -11.74 27.41
CA VAL A 173 6.78 -12.31 28.26
C VAL A 173 5.58 -11.39 28.19
N VAL A 174 4.42 -11.93 27.77
CA VAL A 174 3.16 -11.18 27.69
C VAL A 174 2.26 -11.65 28.82
N TRP A 175 1.86 -10.73 29.70
CA TRP A 175 0.94 -10.94 30.81
C TRP A 175 -0.43 -10.40 30.44
N ASN A 176 -1.43 -11.25 30.51
CA ASN A 176 -2.81 -10.94 30.14
C ASN A 176 -3.55 -10.25 31.30
N ARG A 177 -4.63 -9.54 30.96
CA ARG A 177 -5.63 -9.11 31.92
C ARG A 177 -6.46 -10.33 32.36
N THR A 178 -6.70 -10.49 33.66
CA THR A 178 -7.28 -11.72 34.23
C THR A 178 -8.55 -11.52 35.07
N ASP A 179 -8.99 -10.29 35.29
CA ASP A 179 -10.22 -10.00 36.04
C ASP A 179 -11.51 -10.24 35.24
N ASP A 180 -12.66 -10.19 35.94
CA ASP A 180 -14.03 -10.04 35.40
C ASP A 180 -14.40 -10.91 34.18
N ASN A 181 -13.81 -12.11 34.07
CA ASN A 181 -14.03 -13.06 32.96
C ASN A 181 -13.73 -12.47 31.56
N VAL A 182 -12.78 -11.53 31.47
CA VAL A 182 -12.37 -10.89 30.20
C VAL A 182 -11.07 -11.45 29.61
N SER A 183 -10.44 -12.41 30.28
CA SER A 183 -9.13 -12.95 29.91
C SER A 183 -9.08 -13.53 28.48
N ASN A 184 -10.19 -14.04 27.96
CA ASN A 184 -10.24 -14.62 26.62
C ASN A 184 -10.17 -13.59 25.49
N ARG A 185 -10.36 -12.29 25.74
CA ARG A 185 -10.42 -11.27 24.67
C ARG A 185 -9.10 -11.07 23.94
N LEU A 186 -7.97 -11.41 24.56
CA LEU A 186 -6.65 -11.39 23.90
C LEU A 186 -6.42 -12.62 22.99
N ALA A 187 -7.36 -13.57 22.91
CA ALA A 187 -7.25 -14.73 22.03
C ALA A 187 -7.17 -14.29 20.54
N GLY A 188 -6.23 -14.87 19.80
CA GLY A 188 -5.94 -14.48 18.42
C GLY A 188 -4.88 -13.38 18.27
N PHE A 189 -4.22 -12.96 19.36
CA PHE A 189 -3.18 -11.93 19.26
C PHE A 189 -1.94 -12.41 18.51
N ARG A 190 -1.15 -11.45 18.02
CA ARG A 190 0.14 -11.66 17.37
C ARG A 190 1.20 -10.82 18.05
N LEU A 191 2.38 -11.40 18.25
CA LEU A 191 3.60 -10.70 18.64
C LEU A 191 4.41 -10.41 17.37
N VAL A 192 4.83 -9.16 17.17
CA VAL A 192 5.60 -8.71 16.01
C VAL A 192 6.85 -7.97 16.51
N LEU A 193 8.02 -8.37 16.03
CA LEU A 193 9.27 -7.64 16.23
C LEU A 193 9.55 -6.81 14.99
N LEU A 194 9.93 -5.55 15.16
CA LEU A 194 10.16 -4.62 14.07
C LEU A 194 11.53 -3.97 14.18
N ASP A 195 12.16 -3.72 13.04
CA ASP A 195 13.42 -2.95 12.96
C ASP A 195 13.20 -1.44 13.13
N GLU A 196 14.27 -0.66 13.05
CA GLU A 196 14.23 0.80 13.14
C GLU A 196 13.39 1.47 12.03
N ALA A 197 13.31 0.84 10.85
CA ALA A 197 12.46 1.27 9.73
C ALA A 197 11.02 0.75 9.83
N ARG A 198 10.63 0.20 11.01
CA ARG A 198 9.32 -0.41 11.29
C ARG A 198 8.98 -1.55 10.31
N GLN A 199 9.98 -2.25 9.78
CA GLN A 199 9.79 -3.46 8.98
C GLN A 199 9.72 -4.68 9.89
N PRO A 200 8.81 -5.64 9.62
CA PRO A 200 8.71 -6.85 10.42
C PRO A 200 10.00 -7.65 10.32
N LEU A 201 10.56 -7.99 11.48
CA LEU A 201 11.71 -8.87 11.63
C LEU A 201 11.32 -10.29 11.99
N TRP A 202 10.25 -10.47 12.76
CA TRP A 202 9.74 -11.79 13.15
C TRP A 202 8.34 -11.63 13.70
N THR A 203 7.52 -12.67 13.61
CA THR A 203 6.19 -12.67 14.22
C THR A 203 5.76 -14.07 14.63
N LYS A 204 4.85 -14.12 15.60
CA LYS A 204 4.15 -15.33 16.02
C LYS A 204 2.72 -15.02 16.40
N ALA A 205 1.80 -15.85 15.91
CA ALA A 205 0.37 -15.79 16.23
C ALA A 205 0.00 -16.77 17.34
N PHE A 206 -0.98 -16.38 18.15
CA PHE A 206 -1.45 -17.16 19.29
C PHE A 206 -2.98 -17.29 19.22
N ALA A 207 -3.46 -18.51 19.04
CA ALA A 207 -4.91 -18.77 18.96
C ALA A 207 -5.61 -18.49 20.30
N GLU A 208 -4.97 -18.88 21.41
CA GLU A 208 -5.52 -18.75 22.76
C GLU A 208 -4.90 -17.56 23.50
N ALA A 209 -5.68 -17.00 24.44
CA ALA A 209 -5.19 -15.94 25.31
C ALA A 209 -4.22 -16.50 26.38
N PRO A 210 -3.19 -15.74 26.82
CA PRO A 210 -2.29 -16.19 27.88
C PRO A 210 -3.03 -16.34 29.23
N THR A 211 -2.68 -17.37 30.01
CA THR A 211 -3.29 -17.69 31.31
C THR A 211 -2.23 -17.99 32.40
N PRO A 212 -1.82 -16.99 33.21
CA PRO A 212 -2.00 -15.56 33.02
C PRO A 212 -1.01 -14.98 32.00
N SER A 213 0.07 -15.68 31.69
CA SER A 213 1.14 -15.19 30.83
C SER A 213 1.68 -16.24 29.87
N ILE A 214 2.41 -15.77 28.87
CA ILE A 214 3.12 -16.62 27.92
C ILE A 214 4.53 -16.06 27.71
N GLU A 215 5.49 -16.97 27.71
CA GLU A 215 6.89 -16.70 27.43
C GLU A 215 7.21 -17.10 25.99
N VAL A 216 7.90 -16.23 25.27
CA VAL A 216 8.21 -16.40 23.85
C VAL A 216 9.66 -16.04 23.61
N ALA A 217 10.45 -17.00 23.13
CA ALA A 217 11.83 -16.78 22.71
C ALA A 217 11.87 -16.66 21.16
N PRO A 218 11.99 -15.44 20.60
CA PRO A 218 12.20 -15.28 19.16
C PRO A 218 13.58 -15.81 18.76
N PRO A 219 13.77 -16.25 17.51
CA PRO A 219 15.08 -16.64 17.02
C PRO A 219 16.02 -15.42 17.01
N ALA A 220 17.25 -15.58 17.49
CA ALA A 220 18.25 -14.50 17.45
C ALA A 220 18.64 -14.11 16.01
N ARG A 221 18.42 -15.02 15.05
CA ARG A 221 18.75 -14.82 13.65
C ARG A 221 17.61 -15.24 12.73
N GLY A 222 17.44 -14.47 11.66
CA GLY A 222 16.54 -14.71 10.54
C GLY A 222 16.67 -16.08 9.88
N ASP A 223 17.88 -16.62 9.86
CA ASP A 223 18.22 -17.91 9.26
C ASP A 223 17.69 -19.12 10.06
N ALA A 224 17.10 -18.88 11.24
CA ALA A 224 16.69 -19.90 12.22
C ALA A 224 15.17 -19.88 12.51
N PHE A 225 14.35 -19.38 11.59
CA PHE A 225 12.89 -19.37 11.77
C PHE A 225 12.33 -20.80 11.80
N ALA A 226 11.40 -21.06 12.72
CA ALA A 226 10.61 -22.28 12.70
C ALA A 226 9.54 -22.21 11.59
N GLU A 227 9.03 -23.36 11.14
CA GLU A 227 8.00 -23.44 10.09
C GLU A 227 6.74 -22.61 10.41
N GLY A 228 6.29 -22.62 11.67
CA GLY A 228 5.18 -21.78 12.12
C GLY A 228 5.48 -20.27 12.11
N ASP A 229 6.74 -19.88 12.35
CA ASP A 229 7.17 -18.48 12.28
C ASP A 229 7.23 -17.99 10.83
N ILE A 230 7.61 -18.88 9.89
CA ILE A 230 7.60 -18.59 8.45
C ILE A 230 6.18 -18.28 7.98
N ALA A 231 5.22 -19.15 8.31
CA ALA A 231 3.82 -18.96 7.92
C ALA A 231 3.24 -17.65 8.49
N ALA A 232 3.50 -17.37 9.76
CA ALA A 232 3.04 -16.14 10.41
C ALA A 232 3.72 -14.89 9.81
N PHE A 233 5.03 -14.97 9.49
CA PHE A 233 5.76 -13.88 8.86
C PHE A 233 5.23 -13.59 7.45
N ASP A 234 5.00 -14.63 6.65
CA ASP A 234 4.48 -14.49 5.29
C ASP A 234 3.07 -13.86 5.28
N GLU A 235 2.23 -14.16 6.27
CA GLU A 235 0.91 -13.54 6.44
C GLU A 235 1.00 -12.00 6.65
N ILE A 236 1.98 -11.55 7.44
CA ILE A 236 2.17 -10.11 7.71
C ILE A 236 2.94 -9.44 6.55
N ALA A 237 3.93 -10.12 5.99
CA ALA A 237 4.75 -9.67 4.86
C ALA A 237 3.97 -9.53 3.54
N GLY A 238 2.87 -10.28 3.41
CA GLY A 238 2.09 -10.39 2.19
C GLY A 238 0.59 -10.21 2.42
N ARG A 239 0.13 -9.15 3.10
CA ARG A 239 -1.30 -8.83 3.14
C ARG A 239 -1.86 -8.64 1.71
N SER A 240 -2.39 -9.76 1.19
CA SER A 240 -3.20 -10.03 -0.01
C SER A 240 -2.73 -11.25 -0.84
N ALA A 241 -2.01 -12.22 -0.29
CA ALA A 241 -2.05 -13.58 -0.87
C ALA A 241 -3.31 -14.31 -0.38
N ALA A 242 -4.46 -13.95 -0.96
CA ALA A 242 -5.73 -14.68 -0.92
C ALA A 242 -6.37 -14.92 0.46
N GLY A 243 -7.49 -14.20 0.69
CA GLY A 243 -8.70 -14.92 1.05
C GLY A 243 -8.97 -15.99 -0.02
N SER A 244 -8.55 -17.20 0.29
CA SER A 244 -8.69 -18.47 -0.42
C SER A 244 -9.35 -18.42 -1.83
N VAL A 245 -8.55 -18.27 -2.88
CA VAL A 245 -8.94 -18.76 -4.22
C VAL A 245 -8.80 -20.30 -4.30
N LEU A 246 -8.13 -20.93 -3.32
CA LEU A 246 -7.96 -22.38 -3.27
C LEU A 246 -9.09 -23.17 -2.56
N ASN A 247 -10.00 -22.52 -1.82
CA ASN A 247 -11.12 -23.22 -1.19
C ASN A 247 -12.47 -23.09 -1.93
N THR A 248 -12.55 -22.30 -3.00
CA THR A 248 -13.82 -22.12 -3.73
C THR A 248 -14.05 -23.20 -4.79
N LEU A 249 -12.99 -23.80 -5.36
CA LEU A 249 -13.15 -24.89 -6.33
C LEU A 249 -13.59 -26.21 -5.66
N ALA A 250 -13.18 -26.45 -4.41
CA ALA A 250 -13.57 -27.64 -3.65
C ALA A 250 -15.00 -27.56 -3.08
N ASN A 251 -15.47 -26.35 -2.74
CA ASN A 251 -16.83 -26.12 -2.24
C ASN A 251 -17.90 -26.09 -3.34
N TRP A 252 -17.50 -25.90 -4.60
CA TRP A 252 -18.41 -26.02 -5.75
C TRP A 252 -18.76 -27.48 -6.07
N LEU A 253 -17.91 -28.44 -5.68
CA LEU A 253 -18.10 -29.86 -5.93
C LEU A 253 -18.94 -30.60 -4.87
N SER A 254 -19.31 -29.96 -3.74
CA SER A 254 -19.91 -30.65 -2.60
C SER A 254 -21.32 -30.19 -2.17
N GLY A 255 -21.91 -29.19 -2.83
CA GLY A 255 -23.36 -28.96 -2.86
C GLY A 255 -24.10 -28.92 -1.51
N LYS A 256 -23.64 -28.13 -0.53
CA LYS A 256 -24.44 -27.85 0.69
C LYS A 256 -24.40 -26.37 1.11
N PRO A 257 -25.55 -25.71 1.34
CA PRO A 257 -25.61 -24.39 1.94
C PRO A 257 -25.61 -24.49 3.47
N SER A 258 -25.01 -23.51 4.16
CA SER A 258 -25.19 -23.29 5.61
C SER A 258 -25.71 -21.89 5.87
N ALA A 259 -26.59 -21.79 6.86
CA ALA A 259 -27.49 -20.68 7.16
C ALA A 259 -26.95 -19.67 8.20
N THR A 260 -27.56 -18.48 8.16
CA THR A 260 -27.55 -17.22 8.97
C THR A 260 -27.57 -17.39 10.52
N PRO A 261 -27.43 -16.34 11.41
CA PRO A 261 -27.72 -14.90 11.24
C PRO A 261 -26.76 -13.83 11.84
N ALA A 262 -27.04 -12.56 11.48
CA ALA A 262 -26.35 -11.32 11.85
C ALA A 262 -26.65 -10.80 13.29
N PRO A 263 -25.78 -9.96 13.89
CA PRO A 263 -26.14 -9.09 15.01
C PRO A 263 -26.18 -7.60 14.64
N ALA A 264 -26.90 -6.85 15.48
CA ALA A 264 -27.33 -5.46 15.32
C ALA A 264 -26.22 -4.41 15.53
N VAL A 265 -26.42 -3.27 14.86
CA VAL A 265 -25.55 -2.09 14.78
C VAL A 265 -25.80 -1.16 15.98
N THR A 266 -24.70 -0.68 16.59
CA THR A 266 -24.72 0.57 17.39
C THR A 266 -23.56 1.45 16.93
N THR A 267 -23.91 2.58 16.35
CA THR A 267 -23.01 3.55 15.71
C THR A 267 -22.25 4.37 16.76
N VAL A 268 -20.91 4.29 16.77
CA VAL A 268 -20.04 5.28 17.40
C VAL A 268 -19.01 5.71 16.37
N ALA A 269 -19.00 7.01 16.05
CA ALA A 269 -18.03 7.63 15.16
C ALA A 269 -16.63 7.55 15.79
N GLN A 270 -15.73 6.77 15.19
CA GLN A 270 -14.32 6.74 15.57
C GLN A 270 -13.48 7.60 14.62
N PRO A 271 -12.64 8.53 15.13
CA PRO A 271 -11.61 9.17 14.33
C PRO A 271 -10.52 8.13 14.02
N GLN A 272 -10.55 7.56 12.81
CA GLN A 272 -9.50 6.68 12.33
C GLN A 272 -8.20 7.48 12.15
N SER A 273 -7.27 7.34 13.09
CA SER A 273 -5.88 7.77 12.86
C SER A 273 -5.21 6.76 11.95
N GLN A 274 -5.10 7.15 10.68
CA GLN A 274 -4.36 6.48 9.62
C GLN A 274 -2.91 6.19 10.09
N PRO A 275 -2.30 5.04 9.73
CA PRO A 275 -0.89 4.80 10.06
C PRO A 275 -0.05 5.99 9.60
N ALA A 276 0.86 6.45 10.48
CA ALA A 276 1.73 7.58 10.21
C ALA A 276 2.33 7.42 8.80
N GLY A 277 2.04 8.39 7.92
CA GLY A 277 2.62 8.44 6.59
C GLY A 277 4.16 8.35 6.65
N PRO A 278 4.83 8.07 5.53
CA PRO A 278 6.28 7.90 5.51
C PRO A 278 6.95 9.04 6.26
N ALA A 279 7.94 8.71 7.09
CA ALA A 279 8.71 9.70 7.84
C ALA A 279 9.12 10.81 6.87
N PHE A 280 8.73 12.05 7.17
CA PHE A 280 9.02 13.23 6.37
C PHE A 280 10.09 14.02 7.12
N PRO A 281 11.39 13.80 6.83
CA PRO A 281 12.47 14.45 7.55
C PRO A 281 12.37 15.97 7.45
N ASP A 282 12.85 16.68 8.46
CA ASP A 282 12.86 18.14 8.42
C ASP A 282 13.78 18.62 7.28
N GLY A 283 13.30 19.62 6.53
CA GLY A 283 13.98 20.10 5.31
C GLY A 283 13.79 19.22 4.06
N ALA A 284 13.16 18.05 4.17
CA ALA A 284 12.80 17.25 3.01
C ALA A 284 11.71 17.93 2.16
N ARG A 285 11.54 17.42 0.93
CA ARG A 285 10.50 17.82 -0.01
C ARG A 285 9.91 16.59 -0.67
N ARG A 286 8.66 16.70 -1.10
CA ARG A 286 8.00 15.68 -1.92
C ARG A 286 8.04 16.09 -3.39
N PHE A 287 8.48 15.19 -4.24
CA PHE A 287 8.59 15.34 -5.68
C PHE A 287 7.59 14.41 -6.34
N LEU A 288 6.69 14.94 -7.16
CA LEU A 288 5.78 14.16 -8.00
C LEU A 288 6.34 14.16 -9.42
N LEU A 289 6.54 12.99 -9.99
CA LEU A 289 7.11 12.80 -11.31
C LEU A 289 6.01 12.61 -12.38
N ALA A 290 6.31 12.99 -13.62
CA ALA A 290 5.36 12.98 -14.73
C ALA A 290 4.85 11.57 -15.10
N ASP A 291 5.54 10.53 -14.65
CA ASP A 291 5.38 9.13 -14.98
C ASP A 291 4.84 8.27 -13.82
N GLY A 292 4.35 8.93 -12.77
CA GLY A 292 3.78 8.29 -11.58
C GLY A 292 4.76 8.05 -10.43
N GLY A 293 6.02 8.50 -10.56
CA GLY A 293 6.98 8.47 -9.46
C GLY A 293 6.66 9.48 -8.36
N GLN A 294 7.01 9.14 -7.12
CA GLN A 294 6.90 9.99 -5.95
C GLN A 294 8.10 9.77 -5.05
N LEU A 295 8.93 10.80 -4.90
CA LEU A 295 10.09 10.78 -4.02
C LEU A 295 9.89 11.78 -2.87
N THR A 296 10.25 11.42 -1.66
CA THR A 296 10.32 12.27 -0.48
C THR A 296 11.74 12.23 0.05
N GLY A 297 12.44 13.37 0.03
CA GLY A 297 13.86 13.41 0.30
C GLY A 297 14.42 14.82 0.36
N THR A 298 15.72 14.96 0.60
CA THR A 298 16.39 16.26 0.62
C THR A 298 16.82 16.66 -0.79
N LEU A 299 16.63 17.95 -1.08
CA LEU A 299 17.05 18.55 -2.34
C LEU A 299 18.53 18.95 -2.24
N SER A 300 19.39 18.23 -2.95
CA SER A 300 20.85 18.40 -2.85
C SER A 300 21.42 19.28 -3.99
N GLY A 301 20.64 19.52 -5.03
CA GLY A 301 21.00 20.45 -6.10
C GLY A 301 19.96 20.51 -7.20
N TRP A 302 19.98 21.60 -7.96
CA TRP A 302 19.22 21.72 -9.21
C TRP A 302 20.07 22.45 -10.22
N THR A 303 20.55 21.70 -11.21
CA THR A 303 21.46 22.17 -12.27
C THR A 303 20.84 21.93 -13.65
N ALA A 304 21.55 22.28 -14.71
CA ALA A 304 21.16 21.93 -16.08
C ALA A 304 21.04 20.41 -16.31
N ALA A 305 21.75 19.60 -15.52
CA ALA A 305 21.67 18.14 -15.61
C ALA A 305 20.38 17.56 -14.98
N GLY A 306 19.72 18.33 -14.11
CA GLY A 306 18.52 17.88 -13.39
C GLY A 306 18.52 18.27 -11.91
N ILE A 307 17.57 17.67 -11.20
CA ILE A 307 17.29 17.86 -9.78
C ILE A 307 17.87 16.66 -9.03
N VAL A 308 18.85 16.92 -8.17
CA VAL A 308 19.52 15.89 -7.35
C VAL A 308 18.73 15.70 -6.06
N ILE A 309 18.22 14.49 -5.87
CA ILE A 309 17.37 14.12 -4.75
C ILE A 309 18.05 12.99 -3.97
N ASP A 310 18.25 13.22 -2.67
CA ASP A 310 18.67 12.19 -1.72
C ASP A 310 17.42 11.69 -0.97
N PHE A 311 17.09 10.41 -1.09
CA PHE A 311 15.88 9.82 -0.52
C PHE A 311 16.17 8.48 0.16
N SER A 312 15.33 8.08 1.12
CA SER A 312 15.43 6.78 1.79
C SER A 312 14.37 5.83 1.26
N GLY A 313 14.78 4.71 0.65
CA GLY A 313 13.92 3.62 0.18
C GLY A 313 14.18 2.35 1.00
N GLY A 314 13.20 1.92 1.80
CA GLY A 314 13.32 0.75 2.69
C GLY A 314 14.46 0.86 3.70
N GLY A 315 14.69 2.06 4.23
CA GLY A 315 15.78 2.33 5.18
C GLY A 315 17.16 2.52 4.56
N GLN A 316 17.32 2.34 3.24
CA GLN A 316 18.57 2.62 2.53
C GLN A 316 18.53 3.99 1.86
N ASN A 317 19.63 4.73 1.95
CA ASN A 317 19.76 6.04 1.31
C ASN A 317 20.20 5.89 -0.15
N HIS A 318 19.52 6.60 -1.02
CA HIS A 318 19.75 6.64 -2.46
C HIS A 318 19.89 8.08 -2.92
N ARG A 319 20.75 8.30 -3.93
CA ARG A 319 20.89 9.58 -4.64
C ARG A 319 20.49 9.37 -6.08
N VAL A 320 19.68 10.27 -6.62
CA VAL A 320 19.23 10.22 -8.01
C VAL A 320 19.20 11.62 -8.63
N THR A 321 19.51 11.74 -9.92
CA THR A 321 19.46 13.01 -10.67
C THR A 321 18.29 12.98 -11.64
N VAL A 322 17.14 13.47 -11.20
CA VAL A 322 15.91 13.47 -12.00
C VAL A 322 15.96 14.61 -13.01
N PRO A 323 15.77 14.36 -14.32
CA PRO A 323 15.66 15.45 -15.28
C PRO A 323 14.55 16.43 -14.89
N ALA A 324 14.83 17.73 -15.03
CA ALA A 324 13.95 18.75 -14.49
C ALA A 324 12.55 18.73 -15.14
N ASP A 325 12.43 18.30 -16.40
CA ASP A 325 11.19 18.11 -17.14
C ASP A 325 10.39 16.86 -16.73
N GLN A 326 10.98 15.97 -15.92
CA GLN A 326 10.29 14.82 -15.32
C GLN A 326 9.64 15.16 -13.98
N VAL A 327 10.03 16.24 -13.31
CA VAL A 327 9.42 16.67 -12.06
C VAL A 327 8.20 17.54 -12.36
N ARG A 328 7.00 17.08 -11.98
CA ARG A 328 5.75 17.83 -12.13
C ARG A 328 5.51 18.79 -10.97
N GLU A 329 5.70 18.29 -9.75
CA GLU A 329 5.50 19.07 -8.53
C GLU A 329 6.65 18.86 -7.55
N MET A 330 7.00 19.92 -6.82
CA MET A 330 7.86 19.85 -5.65
C MET A 330 7.16 20.57 -4.49
N LEU A 331 6.91 19.86 -3.39
CA LEU A 331 6.12 20.31 -2.26
C LEU A 331 6.97 20.33 -0.98
N SER A 332 6.78 21.35 -0.14
CA SER A 332 7.31 21.36 1.24
C SER A 332 6.59 20.30 2.09
N LYS A 333 7.12 20.01 3.28
CA LYS A 333 6.47 19.13 4.26
C LYS A 333 5.03 19.56 4.52
N GLU A 334 4.80 20.84 4.83
CA GLU A 334 3.46 21.35 5.15
C GLU A 334 2.49 21.22 3.96
N ALA A 335 2.96 21.51 2.74
CA ALA A 335 2.12 21.38 1.55
C ALA A 335 1.82 19.91 1.22
N ALA A 336 2.80 19.02 1.43
CA ALA A 336 2.68 17.59 1.16
C ALA A 336 1.83 16.85 2.19
N THR A 337 1.73 17.34 3.43
CA THR A 337 0.88 16.78 4.49
C THR A 337 -0.49 17.47 4.60
N GLY A 338 -0.77 18.46 3.76
CA GLY A 338 -2.04 19.20 3.76
C GLY A 338 -2.14 20.31 4.82
N ALA A 339 -1.09 20.56 5.59
CA ALA A 339 -1.02 21.68 6.54
C ALA A 339 -0.94 23.05 5.84
N ALA A 340 -0.55 23.09 4.56
CA ALA A 340 -0.66 24.25 3.69
C ALA A 340 -1.44 23.89 2.41
N SER A 341 -2.58 24.54 2.17
CA SER A 341 -3.38 24.31 0.97
C SER A 341 -2.76 25.00 -0.25
N ILE A 342 -2.59 24.24 -1.34
CA ILE A 342 -2.11 24.76 -2.63
C ILE A 342 -3.30 24.88 -3.59
N ASP A 343 -3.68 26.11 -3.91
CA ASP A 343 -4.71 26.39 -4.91
C ASP A 343 -4.14 26.20 -6.32
N ARG A 344 -4.23 24.96 -6.82
CA ARG A 344 -3.74 24.57 -8.15
C ARG A 344 -4.47 25.27 -9.29
N SER A 345 -5.63 25.90 -9.05
CA SER A 345 -6.35 26.66 -10.10
C SER A 345 -5.59 27.92 -10.53
N GLN A 346 -4.64 28.38 -9.71
CA GLN A 346 -3.78 29.52 -10.01
C GLN A 346 -2.52 29.15 -10.80
N ALA A 347 -2.30 27.85 -11.09
CA ALA A 347 -1.14 27.40 -11.84
C ALA A 347 -1.21 27.86 -13.30
N SER A 348 -0.08 28.33 -13.83
CA SER A 348 0.06 28.61 -15.25
C SER A 348 0.03 27.32 -16.06
N GLY A 349 -0.66 27.34 -17.21
CA GLY A 349 -0.60 26.25 -18.19
C GLY A 349 0.65 26.28 -19.08
N GLU A 350 1.42 27.38 -19.07
CA GLU A 350 2.53 27.61 -20.00
C GLU A 350 3.89 27.75 -19.29
N LEU A 351 3.90 28.28 -18.07
CA LEU A 351 5.10 28.59 -17.28
C LEU A 351 5.15 27.76 -15.99
N ASP A 352 6.33 27.72 -15.36
CA ASP A 352 6.44 27.19 -14.00
C ASP A 352 5.73 28.14 -13.02
N THR A 353 5.12 27.57 -11.99
CA THR A 353 4.41 28.31 -10.94
C THR A 353 5.03 28.02 -9.58
N VAL A 354 5.42 29.06 -8.86
CA VAL A 354 5.98 28.98 -7.51
C VAL A 354 4.97 29.56 -6.51
N PHE A 355 4.64 28.78 -5.48
CA PHE A 355 3.85 29.21 -4.33
C PHE A 355 4.79 29.51 -3.16
N ALA A 356 4.95 30.80 -2.85
CA ALA A 356 5.88 31.28 -1.83
C ALA A 356 5.16 31.94 -0.65
N LYS A 357 5.63 31.67 0.57
CA LYS A 357 5.14 32.29 1.81
C LYS A 357 5.57 33.76 1.85
N VAL A 358 4.62 34.65 2.18
CA VAL A 358 4.89 36.09 2.41
C VAL A 358 4.99 36.36 3.91
N GLY A 359 6.20 36.64 4.41
CA GLY A 359 6.45 36.79 5.86
C GLY A 359 6.43 35.46 6.62
N ASP A 360 6.69 35.51 7.93
CA ASP A 360 6.70 34.33 8.80
C ASP A 360 5.25 33.92 9.13
N GLY A 361 4.75 32.92 8.40
CA GLY A 361 3.40 32.36 8.57
C GLY A 361 2.32 32.95 7.64
N GLY A 362 2.68 33.79 6.67
CA GLY A 362 1.69 34.47 5.84
C GLY A 362 1.16 33.66 4.65
N ALA A 363 0.12 34.23 4.02
CA ALA A 363 -0.56 33.69 2.85
C ALA A 363 0.42 33.34 1.73
N LEU A 364 0.07 32.32 0.94
CA LEU A 364 0.84 31.94 -0.23
C LEU A 364 0.61 32.94 -1.35
N GLN A 365 1.70 33.46 -1.91
CA GLN A 365 1.69 34.22 -3.14
C GLN A 365 2.12 33.33 -4.30
N THR A 366 1.35 33.41 -5.38
CA THR A 366 1.61 32.69 -6.63
C THR A 366 2.43 33.56 -7.56
N VAL A 367 3.52 33.01 -8.09
CA VAL A 367 4.39 33.69 -9.07
C VAL A 367 4.68 32.74 -10.22
N SER A 368 4.42 33.17 -11.45
CA SER A 368 4.59 32.35 -12.66
C SER A 368 5.76 32.86 -13.50
N GLY A 369 6.60 31.96 -14.02
CA GLY A 369 7.88 32.30 -14.64
C GLY A 369 8.69 31.05 -14.99
N THR A 370 10.00 31.21 -15.25
CA THR A 370 10.86 30.10 -15.67
C THR A 370 11.90 29.80 -14.60
N ILE A 371 11.98 28.54 -14.15
CA ILE A 371 13.02 28.13 -13.20
C ILE A 371 14.34 27.88 -13.92
N GLN A 372 15.40 28.50 -13.44
CA GLN A 372 16.77 28.34 -13.97
C GLN A 372 17.60 27.32 -13.15
N GLY A 373 17.20 27.04 -11.91
CA GLY A 373 17.86 26.09 -11.02
C GLY A 373 17.93 26.61 -9.58
N ILE A 374 18.83 26.04 -8.79
CA ILE A 374 19.07 26.44 -7.40
C ILE A 374 20.54 26.79 -7.22
N ASP A 375 20.78 27.90 -6.52
CA ASP A 375 22.11 28.37 -6.12
C ASP A 375 22.13 28.63 -4.61
N GLY A 376 22.86 27.78 -3.88
CA GLY A 376 22.83 27.72 -2.42
C GLY A 376 21.42 27.40 -1.90
N GLU A 377 20.89 28.26 -1.03
CA GLU A 377 19.56 28.10 -0.44
C GLU A 377 18.45 28.79 -1.23
N ALA A 378 18.71 29.26 -2.45
CA ALA A 378 17.77 30.06 -3.23
C ALA A 378 17.47 29.46 -4.61
N LEU A 379 16.19 29.44 -4.97
CA LEU A 379 15.71 29.20 -6.32
C LEU A 379 16.02 30.42 -7.21
N GLN A 380 16.65 30.17 -8.35
CA GLN A 380 16.82 31.15 -9.42
C GLN A 380 15.62 31.08 -10.36
N PHE A 381 14.84 32.16 -10.40
CA PHE A 381 13.56 32.20 -11.07
C PHE A 381 13.45 33.45 -11.94
N GLU A 382 13.24 33.27 -13.24
CA GLU A 382 13.09 34.36 -14.19
C GLU A 382 11.63 34.82 -14.25
N PHE A 383 11.42 36.10 -13.97
CA PHE A 383 10.12 36.77 -13.97
C PHE A 383 10.26 38.13 -14.67
N GLU A 384 9.42 38.39 -15.67
CA GLU A 384 9.44 39.65 -16.46
C GLU A 384 10.84 39.99 -17.04
N GLY A 385 11.57 38.97 -17.51
CA GLY A 385 12.91 39.12 -18.11
C GLY A 385 14.02 39.44 -17.11
N ARG A 386 13.79 39.24 -15.80
CA ARG A 386 14.80 39.37 -14.74
C ARG A 386 14.87 38.11 -13.89
N VAL A 387 16.08 37.63 -13.62
CA VAL A 387 16.30 36.55 -12.66
C VAL A 387 16.17 37.09 -11.23
N ARG A 388 15.31 36.46 -10.44
CA ARG A 388 15.08 36.73 -9.02
C ARG A 388 15.51 35.52 -8.19
N ARG A 389 15.87 35.77 -6.93
CA ARG A 389 16.21 34.75 -5.94
C ARG A 389 15.07 34.59 -4.94
N ILE A 390 14.61 33.37 -4.73
CA ILE A 390 13.61 33.03 -3.71
C ILE A 390 14.20 31.99 -2.78
N ASN A 391 14.32 32.28 -1.49
CA ASN A 391 14.83 31.29 -0.52
C ASN A 391 13.93 30.06 -0.47
N LEU A 392 14.54 28.88 -0.48
CA LEU A 392 13.85 27.60 -0.51
C LEU A 392 12.91 27.42 0.69
N ASN A 393 13.29 27.88 1.88
CA ASN A 393 12.45 27.83 3.08
C ASN A 393 11.11 28.58 2.94
N ARG A 394 11.02 29.55 2.03
CA ARG A 394 9.79 30.27 1.71
C ARG A 394 8.94 29.56 0.67
N ILE A 395 9.47 28.58 -0.06
CA ILE A 395 8.75 27.91 -1.15
C ILE A 395 7.95 26.73 -0.59
N ALA A 396 6.62 26.88 -0.62
CA ALA A 396 5.67 25.84 -0.24
C ALA A 396 5.45 24.83 -1.37
N ALA A 397 5.34 25.28 -2.61
CA ALA A 397 5.20 24.42 -3.77
C ALA A 397 5.82 25.01 -5.04
N ILE A 398 6.30 24.13 -5.92
CA ILE A 398 6.61 24.42 -7.31
C ILE A 398 5.77 23.48 -8.16
N LEU A 399 4.96 24.04 -9.05
CA LEU A 399 4.28 23.31 -10.12
C LEU A 399 5.02 23.64 -11.42
N ARG A 400 5.64 22.64 -12.03
CA ARG A 400 6.33 22.83 -13.30
C ARG A 400 5.31 22.91 -14.43
N ARG A 401 5.68 23.62 -15.49
CA ARG A 401 4.90 23.59 -16.73
C ARG A 401 4.64 22.14 -17.17
N PRO A 402 3.45 21.80 -17.69
CA PRO A 402 3.18 20.47 -18.21
C PRO A 402 4.25 20.05 -19.22
N SER A 403 4.81 18.86 -19.01
CA SER A 403 5.82 18.28 -19.89
C SER A 403 5.13 17.40 -20.92
N ASP A 404 5.44 17.60 -22.21
CA ASP A 404 4.93 16.76 -23.31
C ASP A 404 5.64 15.40 -23.40
N VAL A 405 6.41 15.01 -22.38
CA VAL A 405 7.15 13.74 -22.37
C VAL A 405 6.15 12.58 -22.28
N ARG A 406 5.68 12.15 -23.45
CA ARG A 406 5.00 10.88 -23.65
C ARG A 406 6.03 9.77 -23.62
N ARG A 407 5.71 8.72 -22.86
CA ARG A 407 6.48 7.49 -22.90
C ARG A 407 5.64 6.43 -23.56
N ASP A 408 6.13 5.97 -24.70
CA ASP A 408 5.51 4.90 -25.45
C ASP A 408 6.14 3.54 -25.12
N THR A 409 7.19 3.53 -24.30
CA THR A 409 7.86 2.31 -23.84
C THR A 409 7.20 1.74 -22.58
N VAL A 410 7.29 0.41 -22.45
CA VAL A 410 6.88 -0.30 -21.24
C VAL A 410 7.87 0.02 -20.12
N TYR A 411 7.35 0.41 -18.96
CA TYR A 411 8.13 0.60 -17.75
C TYR A 411 7.34 0.14 -16.53
N SER A 412 7.91 0.29 -15.35
CA SER A 412 7.24 0.02 -14.09
C SER A 412 7.38 1.19 -13.13
N VAL A 413 6.38 1.38 -12.27
CA VAL A 413 6.51 2.23 -11.09
C VAL A 413 6.84 1.30 -9.93
N ILE A 414 8.08 1.36 -9.46
CA ILE A 414 8.63 0.48 -8.41
C ILE A 414 8.40 1.14 -7.06
N GLU A 415 7.67 0.48 -6.17
CA GLU A 415 7.41 0.94 -4.81
C GLU A 415 8.43 0.35 -3.85
N PHE A 416 9.13 1.20 -3.11
CA PHE A 416 9.97 0.80 -1.99
C PHE A 416 9.13 0.63 -0.72
N ARG A 417 9.56 -0.25 0.16
CA ARG A 417 9.12 -0.26 1.56
C ARG A 417 9.42 1.11 2.16
N GLY A 418 8.44 1.76 2.77
CA GLY A 418 8.52 3.19 3.10
C GLY A 418 7.84 4.13 2.10
N GLY A 419 7.17 3.61 1.06
CA GLY A 419 6.18 4.34 0.27
C GLY A 419 6.71 5.27 -0.82
N GLN A 420 8.03 5.28 -1.05
CA GLN A 420 8.65 5.96 -2.19
C GLN A 420 8.33 5.18 -3.46
N THR A 421 8.06 5.86 -4.57
CA THR A 421 7.91 5.20 -5.87
C THR A 421 8.92 5.75 -6.89
N LEU A 422 9.65 4.84 -7.54
CA LEU A 422 10.64 5.15 -8.56
C LEU A 422 10.22 4.53 -9.91
N PRO A 423 10.00 5.34 -10.95
CA PRO A 423 9.75 4.89 -12.31
C PRO A 423 11.02 4.30 -12.93
N GLY A 424 10.91 3.10 -13.49
CA GLY A 424 12.02 2.43 -14.16
C GLY A 424 11.70 1.00 -14.54
N THR A 425 12.73 0.24 -14.88
CA THR A 425 12.68 -1.20 -15.08
C THR A 425 13.66 -1.86 -14.13
N ILE A 426 13.32 -3.06 -13.66
CA ILE A 426 14.28 -3.93 -12.97
C ILE A 426 14.95 -4.76 -14.05
N GLU A 427 16.24 -4.56 -14.26
CA GLU A 427 16.99 -5.31 -15.28
C GLU A 427 17.48 -6.65 -14.72
N SER A 428 17.86 -6.69 -13.45
CA SER A 428 18.26 -7.92 -12.77
C SER A 428 17.95 -7.91 -11.28
N ILE A 429 17.72 -9.11 -10.73
CA ILE A 429 17.69 -9.39 -9.30
C ILE A 429 18.65 -10.55 -9.05
N GLN A 430 19.81 -10.25 -8.47
CA GLN A 430 20.88 -11.22 -8.21
C GLN A 430 21.50 -10.95 -6.84
N GLU A 431 21.84 -12.02 -6.12
CA GLU A 431 22.50 -11.92 -4.80
C GLU A 431 21.78 -11.00 -3.80
N GLY A 432 20.45 -10.94 -3.86
CA GLY A 432 19.64 -10.09 -2.98
C GLY A 432 19.68 -8.59 -3.34
N LYS A 433 20.21 -8.21 -4.50
CA LYS A 433 20.22 -6.85 -5.03
C LYS A 433 19.43 -6.75 -6.33
N ALA A 434 18.67 -5.68 -6.47
CA ALA A 434 17.99 -5.31 -7.70
C ALA A 434 18.76 -4.19 -8.40
N ARG A 435 19.02 -4.37 -9.70
CA ARG A 435 19.53 -3.32 -10.59
C ARG A 435 18.33 -2.66 -11.28
N ILE A 436 18.05 -1.42 -10.89
CA ILE A 436 16.95 -0.61 -11.42
C ILE A 436 17.53 0.37 -12.43
N VAL A 437 16.95 0.43 -13.62
CA VAL A 437 17.22 1.46 -14.62
C VAL A 437 16.02 2.40 -14.64
N THR A 438 16.21 3.65 -14.23
CA THR A 438 15.15 4.65 -14.27
C THR A 438 14.73 4.90 -15.70
N THR A 439 13.57 5.50 -15.85
CA THR A 439 13.05 5.88 -17.17
C THR A 439 13.80 7.05 -17.83
N TRP A 440 14.75 7.66 -17.13
CA TRP A 440 15.74 8.60 -17.66
C TRP A 440 17.14 7.97 -17.79
N ASN A 441 17.22 6.63 -17.81
CA ASN A 441 18.44 5.84 -18.00
C ASN A 441 19.52 6.00 -16.92
N GLU A 442 19.15 6.44 -15.72
CA GLU A 442 20.04 6.38 -14.56
C GLU A 442 19.94 4.99 -13.92
N THR A 443 21.06 4.44 -13.44
CA THR A 443 21.07 3.14 -12.77
C THR A 443 21.12 3.31 -11.26
N LEU A 444 20.25 2.60 -10.56
CA LEU A 444 20.22 2.52 -9.10
C LEU A 444 20.32 1.06 -8.66
N GLU A 445 21.15 0.78 -7.66
CA GLU A 445 21.12 -0.50 -6.94
C GLU A 445 20.33 -0.35 -5.64
N ALA A 446 19.48 -1.33 -5.37
CA ALA A 446 18.76 -1.44 -4.11
C ALA A 446 18.74 -2.89 -3.62
N PRO A 447 18.79 -3.15 -2.31
CA PRO A 447 18.52 -4.49 -1.81
C PRO A 447 17.11 -4.92 -2.21
N ARG A 448 16.93 -6.16 -2.68
CA ARG A 448 15.62 -6.73 -3.00
C ARG A 448 14.63 -6.58 -1.83
N ALA A 449 15.14 -6.71 -0.61
CA ALA A 449 14.39 -6.56 0.63
C ALA A 449 13.69 -5.19 0.77
N THR A 450 14.24 -4.12 0.18
CA THR A 450 13.65 -2.78 0.24
C THR A 450 12.54 -2.59 -0.79
N LEU A 451 12.35 -3.50 -1.74
CA LEU A 451 11.27 -3.45 -2.71
C LEU A 451 9.98 -3.99 -2.09
N LYS A 452 8.88 -3.28 -2.30
CA LYS A 452 7.52 -3.67 -1.87
C LYS A 452 6.73 -4.21 -3.05
N SER A 453 6.67 -3.45 -4.13
CA SER A 453 5.92 -3.82 -5.31
C SER A 453 6.48 -3.15 -6.56
N LEU A 454 6.03 -3.57 -7.73
CA LEU A 454 6.07 -2.76 -8.94
C LEU A 454 4.75 -2.93 -9.69
N VAL A 455 4.34 -1.86 -10.36
CA VAL A 455 3.17 -1.87 -11.24
C VAL A 455 3.62 -1.51 -12.64
N VAL A 456 3.22 -2.31 -13.62
CA VAL A 456 3.60 -2.10 -15.01
C VAL A 456 2.78 -0.95 -15.61
N ARG A 457 3.44 -0.16 -16.46
CA ARG A 457 2.87 0.95 -17.22
C ARG A 457 3.16 0.74 -18.69
N ASN A 458 2.21 1.14 -19.53
CA ASN A 458 2.24 0.97 -20.98
C ASN A 458 2.41 -0.49 -21.47
N GLY A 459 2.26 -1.48 -20.58
CA GLY A 459 2.23 -2.90 -20.94
C GLY A 459 0.89 -3.30 -21.55
N ARG A 460 0.57 -4.60 -21.51
CA ARG A 460 -0.74 -5.09 -21.99
C ARG A 460 -1.90 -4.64 -21.13
N VAL A 461 -1.68 -4.31 -19.86
CA VAL A 461 -2.74 -3.90 -18.93
C VAL A 461 -2.75 -2.39 -18.74
N ALA A 462 -3.93 -1.78 -18.87
CA ALA A 462 -4.19 -0.40 -18.49
C ALA A 462 -5.27 -0.36 -17.39
N SER A 463 -4.96 0.22 -16.23
CA SER A 463 -5.93 0.39 -15.15
C SER A 463 -6.81 1.60 -15.40
N LEU A 464 -8.12 1.49 -15.24
CA LEU A 464 -9.02 2.64 -15.31
C LEU A 464 -8.73 3.67 -14.20
N ALA A 465 -8.13 3.24 -13.09
CA ALA A 465 -7.65 4.15 -12.03
C ALA A 465 -6.44 5.01 -12.46
N ASP A 466 -5.77 4.68 -13.56
CA ASP A 466 -4.68 5.49 -14.14
C ASP A 466 -5.13 6.29 -15.37
N LEU A 467 -6.35 6.04 -15.87
CA LEU A 467 -6.88 6.68 -17.06
C LEU A 467 -7.83 7.81 -16.66
N THR A 468 -7.74 8.93 -17.37
CA THR A 468 -8.76 9.97 -17.30
C THR A 468 -9.96 9.54 -18.14
N PRO A 469 -11.18 9.48 -17.58
CA PRO A 469 -12.37 9.21 -18.38
C PRO A 469 -12.59 10.32 -19.41
N ALA A 470 -13.05 9.96 -20.61
CA ALA A 470 -13.43 10.90 -21.66
C ALA A 470 -14.65 11.73 -21.25
N SER A 471 -15.57 11.15 -20.47
CA SER A 471 -16.62 11.88 -19.75
C SER A 471 -16.86 11.28 -18.37
N ALA A 472 -17.13 12.13 -17.39
CA ALA A 472 -17.55 11.74 -16.05
C ALA A 472 -18.78 12.58 -15.68
N GLU A 473 -19.95 11.95 -15.74
CA GLU A 473 -21.22 12.58 -15.42
C GLU A 473 -21.71 12.08 -14.07
N HIS A 474 -22.19 13.00 -13.24
CA HIS A 474 -22.85 12.67 -11.98
C HIS A 474 -24.06 13.59 -11.80
N VAL A 475 -25.24 12.97 -11.67
CA VAL A 475 -26.50 13.69 -11.45
C VAL A 475 -26.95 13.45 -10.01
N PRO A 476 -26.74 14.39 -9.09
CA PRO A 476 -26.99 14.12 -7.68
C PRO A 476 -28.50 14.14 -7.39
N TYR A 477 -28.93 13.38 -6.37
CA TYR A 477 -30.33 13.36 -5.91
C TYR A 477 -30.70 14.64 -5.14
N LEU A 478 -29.74 15.23 -4.42
CA LEU A 478 -29.80 16.55 -3.75
C LEU A 478 -28.71 17.47 -4.32
N ASP A 479 -28.60 18.74 -3.90
CA ASP A 479 -27.53 19.65 -4.37
C ASP A 479 -26.09 19.19 -4.01
N ARG A 480 -25.92 18.03 -3.37
CA ARG A 480 -24.63 17.43 -3.01
C ARG A 480 -24.04 16.63 -4.16
N ARG A 481 -22.96 17.14 -4.77
CA ARG A 481 -22.17 16.38 -5.76
C ARG A 481 -21.17 15.46 -5.06
N LEU A 482 -21.18 14.18 -5.43
CA LEU A 482 -20.24 13.15 -4.98
C LEU A 482 -19.46 12.63 -6.20
N PRO A 483 -18.39 13.34 -6.62
CA PRO A 483 -17.57 12.87 -7.74
C PRO A 483 -16.90 11.55 -7.36
N HIS A 484 -16.68 10.71 -8.37
CA HIS A 484 -15.95 9.46 -8.18
C HIS A 484 -14.57 9.71 -7.57
N THR A 485 -14.12 8.78 -6.72
CA THR A 485 -12.78 8.79 -6.14
C THR A 485 -11.94 7.66 -6.71
N VAL A 486 -10.62 7.85 -6.71
CA VAL A 486 -9.63 6.90 -7.22
C VAL A 486 -8.79 6.38 -6.06
N ASN A 487 -8.66 5.05 -5.95
CA ASN A 487 -7.90 4.31 -4.94
C ASN A 487 -8.30 4.60 -3.47
N ARG A 488 -9.52 5.09 -3.25
CA ARG A 488 -10.11 5.33 -1.92
C ARG A 488 -11.63 5.37 -2.03
N SER A 489 -12.33 5.06 -0.93
CA SER A 489 -13.78 5.22 -0.85
C SER A 489 -14.19 6.69 -0.92
N LEU A 490 -15.49 6.96 -1.10
CA LEU A 490 -16.00 8.35 -1.13
C LEU A 490 -15.75 9.09 0.19
N ASN A 491 -15.63 8.36 1.31
CA ASN A 491 -15.27 8.90 2.63
C ASN A 491 -13.76 8.92 2.89
N GLY A 492 -12.93 8.53 1.92
CA GLY A 492 -11.47 8.56 2.01
C GLY A 492 -10.81 7.31 2.61
N GLY A 493 -11.59 6.28 2.95
CA GLY A 493 -11.10 5.00 3.45
C GLY A 493 -10.57 4.07 2.36
N THR A 494 -10.15 2.88 2.75
CA THR A 494 -9.73 1.81 1.83
C THR A 494 -10.91 1.28 1.02
N LEU A 495 -10.69 0.99 -0.26
CA LEU A 495 -11.70 0.32 -1.10
C LEU A 495 -11.91 -1.11 -0.61
N GLN A 496 -13.15 -1.47 -0.29
CA GLN A 496 -13.45 -2.78 0.26
C GLN A 496 -14.84 -3.23 -0.18
N ILE A 497 -14.97 -4.49 -0.61
CA ILE A 497 -16.25 -5.13 -0.91
C ILE A 497 -16.32 -6.42 -0.09
N GLY A 498 -17.30 -6.54 0.81
CA GLY A 498 -17.32 -7.61 1.80
C GLY A 498 -16.00 -7.65 2.57
N SER A 499 -15.31 -8.79 2.55
CA SER A 499 -13.97 -8.94 3.16
C SER A 499 -12.80 -8.66 2.22
N LYS A 500 -13.05 -8.35 0.93
CA LYS A 500 -12.00 -8.17 -0.09
C LYS A 500 -11.60 -6.70 -0.17
N THR A 501 -10.35 -6.39 0.17
CA THR A 501 -9.78 -5.05 0.07
C THR A 501 -9.05 -4.85 -1.25
N PHE A 502 -9.10 -3.63 -1.78
CA PHE A 502 -8.44 -3.25 -3.03
C PHE A 502 -7.55 -2.03 -2.79
N ASP A 503 -6.27 -2.12 -3.15
CA ASP A 503 -5.36 -0.97 -3.12
C ASP A 503 -5.60 -0.03 -4.30
N ARG A 504 -6.27 -0.53 -5.34
CA ARG A 504 -6.44 0.14 -6.63
C ARG A 504 -7.88 -0.03 -7.12
N GLY A 505 -8.49 1.06 -7.55
CA GLY A 505 -9.87 1.02 -8.02
C GLY A 505 -10.54 2.38 -8.07
N LEU A 506 -11.84 2.36 -8.32
CA LEU A 506 -12.71 3.53 -8.33
C LEU A 506 -13.81 3.33 -7.28
N CYS A 507 -14.23 4.41 -6.62
CA CYS A 507 -15.48 4.43 -5.88
C CYS A 507 -16.40 5.46 -6.51
N THR A 508 -17.62 5.05 -6.86
CA THR A 508 -18.63 5.85 -7.55
C THR A 508 -19.90 5.91 -6.71
N HIS A 509 -20.70 6.96 -6.91
CA HIS A 509 -22.04 7.05 -6.33
C HIS A 509 -23.11 6.63 -7.35
N SER A 510 -24.33 6.33 -6.93
CA SER A 510 -25.46 6.25 -7.86
C SER A 510 -25.63 7.52 -8.67
N ARG A 511 -26.15 7.36 -9.89
CA ARG A 511 -26.18 8.35 -10.98
C ARG A 511 -24.81 8.82 -11.46
N THR A 512 -23.83 7.93 -11.42
CA THR A 512 -22.52 8.15 -12.05
C THR A 512 -22.43 7.42 -13.38
N VAL A 513 -21.98 8.12 -14.42
CA VAL A 513 -21.63 7.55 -15.72
C VAL A 513 -20.19 7.94 -16.05
N LEU A 514 -19.30 6.95 -16.12
CA LEU A 514 -17.91 7.14 -16.53
C LEU A 514 -17.69 6.51 -17.89
N THR A 515 -17.31 7.30 -18.89
CA THR A 515 -16.98 6.79 -20.23
C THR A 515 -15.49 6.92 -20.50
N TYR A 516 -14.87 5.84 -20.95
CA TYR A 516 -13.45 5.76 -21.31
C TYR A 516 -13.31 5.50 -22.81
N ASP A 517 -12.39 6.22 -23.45
CA ASP A 517 -12.00 5.94 -24.83
C ASP A 517 -11.06 4.73 -24.85
N LEU A 518 -11.48 3.70 -25.57
CA LEU A 518 -10.72 2.47 -25.77
C LEU A 518 -9.87 2.50 -27.04
N GLY A 519 -10.19 3.38 -28.00
CA GLY A 519 -9.52 3.44 -29.31
C GLY A 519 -9.65 2.18 -30.18
N GLY A 520 -10.29 1.10 -29.71
CA GLY A 520 -10.27 -0.22 -30.34
C GLY A 520 -9.07 -1.10 -29.94
N ASP A 521 -8.23 -0.66 -29.00
CA ASP A 521 -6.93 -1.29 -28.71
C ASP A 521 -7.01 -2.46 -27.72
N TYR A 522 -8.15 -2.63 -27.05
CA TYR A 522 -8.32 -3.58 -25.96
C TYR A 522 -9.20 -4.76 -26.37
N ALA A 523 -8.93 -5.93 -25.77
CA ALA A 523 -9.67 -7.16 -25.98
C ALA A 523 -10.57 -7.50 -24.78
N GLN A 524 -10.16 -7.14 -23.56
CA GLN A 524 -10.90 -7.52 -22.35
C GLN A 524 -11.00 -6.36 -21.36
N PHE A 525 -12.12 -6.30 -20.65
CA PHE A 525 -12.30 -5.52 -19.43
C PHE A 525 -12.49 -6.47 -18.24
N ARG A 526 -11.76 -6.24 -17.15
CA ARG A 526 -11.82 -7.02 -15.90
C ARG A 526 -11.97 -6.09 -14.71
N SER A 527 -12.83 -6.43 -13.76
CA SER A 527 -12.97 -5.71 -12.49
C SER A 527 -13.72 -6.55 -11.46
N ALA A 528 -13.51 -6.32 -10.18
CA ALA A 528 -14.44 -6.73 -9.14
C ALA A 528 -15.43 -5.59 -8.85
N VAL A 529 -16.72 -5.85 -8.77
CA VAL A 529 -17.73 -4.83 -8.48
C VAL A 529 -18.59 -5.21 -7.27
N GLY A 530 -18.97 -4.22 -6.48
CA GLY A 530 -19.82 -4.37 -5.30
C GLY A 530 -19.98 -3.06 -4.54
N LEU A 531 -20.80 -3.06 -3.49
CA LEU A 531 -20.95 -1.90 -2.61
C LEU A 531 -19.82 -1.88 -1.58
N GLN A 532 -19.40 -0.67 -1.22
CA GLN A 532 -18.33 -0.41 -0.27
C GLN A 532 -18.72 -0.95 1.11
N ALA A 533 -17.86 -1.77 1.69
CA ALA A 533 -18.07 -2.30 3.03
C ALA A 533 -18.07 -1.17 4.08
N GLY A 534 -19.04 -1.21 5.00
CA GLY A 534 -19.18 -0.29 6.11
C GLY A 534 -19.99 0.97 5.81
N ASP A 535 -19.73 1.63 4.68
CA ASP A 535 -20.46 2.87 4.30
C ASP A 535 -21.44 2.70 3.12
N GLY A 536 -21.45 1.52 2.47
CA GLY A 536 -22.40 1.14 1.44
C GLY A 536 -23.30 -0.05 1.79
N ASP A 537 -23.38 -0.42 3.07
CA ASP A 537 -24.14 -1.60 3.54
C ASP A 537 -25.66 -1.44 3.39
N GLU A 538 -26.16 -0.20 3.36
CA GLU A 538 -27.56 0.11 3.08
C GLU A 538 -27.83 0.30 1.57
N GLY A 539 -26.79 0.42 0.76
CA GLY A 539 -26.85 0.75 -0.66
C GLY A 539 -27.61 -0.27 -1.50
N ARG A 540 -28.24 0.23 -2.56
CA ARG A 540 -29.03 -0.53 -3.53
C ARG A 540 -28.89 0.16 -4.88
N VAL A 541 -28.18 -0.49 -5.80
CA VAL A 541 -27.81 0.12 -7.08
C VAL A 541 -28.10 -0.79 -8.25
N ASP A 542 -28.44 -0.21 -9.39
CA ASP A 542 -28.40 -0.88 -10.68
C ASP A 542 -27.10 -0.54 -11.38
N VAL A 543 -26.24 -1.54 -11.55
CA VAL A 543 -24.93 -1.36 -12.18
C VAL A 543 -24.96 -1.92 -13.59
N ARG A 544 -24.40 -1.17 -14.54
CA ARG A 544 -24.25 -1.58 -15.95
C ARG A 544 -22.83 -1.32 -16.43
N VAL A 545 -22.35 -2.22 -17.27
CA VAL A 545 -21.14 -2.02 -18.07
C VAL A 545 -21.53 -2.09 -19.53
N LEU A 546 -21.26 -1.02 -20.27
CA LEU A 546 -21.58 -0.90 -21.68
C LEU A 546 -20.31 -0.76 -22.51
N ALA A 547 -20.35 -1.23 -23.75
CA ALA A 547 -19.34 -0.93 -24.74
C ALA A 547 -19.98 -0.42 -26.03
N ASP A 548 -19.53 0.73 -26.53
CA ASP A 548 -20.14 1.43 -27.67
C ASP A 548 -21.67 1.63 -27.54
N GLY A 549 -22.15 1.83 -26.31
CA GLY A 549 -23.58 1.98 -25.98
C GLY A 549 -24.37 0.67 -25.86
N GLU A 550 -23.75 -0.49 -26.12
CA GLU A 550 -24.37 -1.80 -25.92
C GLU A 550 -24.10 -2.31 -24.50
N VAL A 551 -25.15 -2.72 -23.77
CA VAL A 551 -25.00 -3.30 -22.42
C VAL A 551 -24.37 -4.68 -22.52
N LEU A 552 -23.14 -4.81 -22.02
CA LEU A 552 -22.43 -6.09 -21.94
C LEU A 552 -22.76 -6.84 -20.65
N TRP A 553 -23.02 -6.10 -19.57
CA TRP A 553 -23.36 -6.66 -18.27
C TRP A 553 -24.25 -5.70 -17.48
N SER A 554 -25.22 -6.25 -16.74
CA SER A 554 -26.08 -5.48 -15.84
C SER A 554 -26.54 -6.32 -14.67
N GLN A 555 -26.52 -5.75 -13.47
CA GLN A 555 -27.03 -6.39 -12.27
C GLN A 555 -27.41 -5.36 -11.20
N SER A 556 -28.47 -5.66 -10.44
CA SER A 556 -28.79 -4.95 -9.21
C SER A 556 -27.95 -5.50 -8.04
N LEU A 557 -27.32 -4.61 -7.28
CA LEU A 557 -26.47 -4.95 -6.14
C LEU A 557 -27.05 -4.38 -4.86
N ALA A 558 -26.86 -5.09 -3.76
CA ALA A 558 -27.29 -4.70 -2.41
C ALA A 558 -26.11 -4.77 -1.43
N GLY A 559 -26.12 -3.89 -0.44
CA GLY A 559 -25.05 -3.77 0.56
C GLY A 559 -24.89 -5.04 1.40
N GLY A 560 -23.70 -5.22 1.96
CA GLY A 560 -23.29 -6.46 2.63
C GLY A 560 -23.03 -7.66 1.69
N GLY A 561 -23.14 -7.49 0.37
CA GLY A 561 -22.85 -8.52 -0.62
C GLY A 561 -21.36 -8.73 -0.89
N ASP A 562 -21.00 -9.93 -1.37
CA ASP A 562 -19.65 -10.27 -1.80
C ASP A 562 -19.29 -9.61 -3.15
N ALA A 563 -17.98 -9.43 -3.37
CA ALA A 563 -17.44 -8.94 -4.62
C ALA A 563 -17.83 -9.83 -5.82
N ARG A 564 -18.28 -9.20 -6.91
CA ARG A 564 -18.59 -9.86 -8.18
C ARG A 564 -17.46 -9.62 -9.16
N ASP A 565 -16.74 -10.67 -9.54
CA ASP A 565 -15.69 -10.58 -10.55
C ASP A 565 -16.30 -10.56 -11.97
N LEU A 566 -15.90 -9.56 -12.76
CA LEU A 566 -16.30 -9.32 -14.14
C LEU A 566 -15.14 -9.64 -15.09
N LEU A 567 -15.46 -10.31 -16.20
CA LEU A 567 -14.58 -10.51 -17.34
C LEU A 567 -15.41 -10.34 -18.62
N LEU A 568 -15.27 -9.20 -19.29
CA LEU A 568 -16.07 -8.83 -20.45
C LEU A 568 -15.20 -8.68 -21.70
N ASP A 569 -15.70 -9.16 -22.82
CA ASP A 569 -15.07 -8.99 -24.13
C ASP A 569 -15.38 -7.57 -24.65
N VAL A 570 -14.31 -6.81 -24.91
CA VAL A 570 -14.38 -5.46 -25.48
C VAL A 570 -13.58 -5.35 -26.77
N GLN A 571 -13.28 -6.48 -27.42
CA GLN A 571 -12.46 -6.51 -28.62
C GLN A 571 -13.04 -5.63 -29.72
N GLY A 572 -12.22 -4.67 -30.18
CA GLY A 572 -12.57 -3.74 -31.25
C GLY A 572 -13.59 -2.67 -30.86
N ARG A 573 -14.01 -2.62 -29.58
CA ARG A 573 -14.90 -1.58 -29.05
C ARG A 573 -14.14 -0.27 -28.86
N LYS A 574 -14.81 0.86 -29.07
CA LYS A 574 -14.19 2.20 -29.02
C LYS A 574 -14.44 2.93 -27.72
N ALA A 575 -15.54 2.63 -27.03
CA ALA A 575 -15.87 3.22 -25.73
C ALA A 575 -16.27 2.14 -24.73
N LEU A 576 -15.85 2.30 -23.47
CA LEU A 576 -16.35 1.57 -22.32
C LEU A 576 -17.08 2.54 -21.40
N THR A 577 -18.29 2.20 -20.97
CA THR A 577 -19.06 3.00 -20.01
C THR A 577 -19.36 2.18 -18.77
N LEU A 578 -18.97 2.72 -17.62
CA LEU A 578 -19.39 2.25 -16.29
C LEU A 578 -20.55 3.11 -15.83
N GLU A 579 -21.71 2.51 -15.64
CA GLU A 579 -22.93 3.20 -15.23
C GLU A 579 -23.42 2.63 -13.91
N VAL A 580 -23.69 3.53 -12.96
CA VAL A 580 -24.33 3.20 -11.69
C VAL A 580 -25.58 4.06 -11.60
N ASP A 581 -26.74 3.43 -11.56
CA ASP A 581 -28.04 4.05 -11.36
C ASP A 581 -28.61 3.66 -9.99
N PHE A 582 -29.66 4.35 -9.57
CA PHE A 582 -30.41 4.02 -8.36
C PHE A 582 -31.00 2.61 -8.46
N GLY A 583 -30.96 1.89 -7.36
CA GLY A 583 -31.77 0.69 -7.16
C GLY A 583 -33.05 1.00 -6.39
N GLU A 584 -33.45 0.06 -5.53
CA GLU A 584 -34.50 0.29 -4.53
C GLU A 584 -33.97 1.27 -3.46
N ASP A 585 -34.80 2.04 -2.75
CA ASP A 585 -34.32 2.90 -1.63
C ASP A 585 -33.46 4.14 -1.96
N LEU A 586 -33.60 4.71 -3.16
CA LEU A 586 -33.01 6.00 -3.57
C LEU A 586 -31.47 5.98 -3.63
N ASP A 587 -30.76 6.87 -2.93
CA ASP A 587 -29.32 7.10 -3.04
C ASP A 587 -28.52 6.79 -1.76
N ILE A 588 -29.18 6.19 -0.76
CA ILE A 588 -28.62 5.96 0.57
C ILE A 588 -27.59 4.83 0.52
N GLY A 589 -26.31 5.17 0.76
CA GLY A 589 -25.24 4.17 0.83
C GLY A 589 -24.83 3.62 -0.54
N ASP A 590 -25.17 4.28 -1.65
CA ASP A 590 -24.89 3.81 -3.01
C ASP A 590 -23.42 4.01 -3.43
N HIS A 591 -22.50 3.56 -2.59
CA HIS A 591 -21.07 3.69 -2.77
C HIS A 591 -20.53 2.45 -3.47
N VAL A 592 -20.49 2.47 -4.80
CA VAL A 592 -20.04 1.32 -5.61
C VAL A 592 -18.53 1.34 -5.76
N VAL A 593 -17.89 0.22 -5.47
CA VAL A 593 -16.47 -0.02 -5.68
C VAL A 593 -16.28 -0.80 -6.97
N TRP A 594 -15.42 -0.28 -7.84
CA TRP A 594 -14.82 -1.00 -8.97
C TRP A 594 -13.38 -1.33 -8.56
N GLY A 595 -13.17 -2.53 -8.02
CA GLY A 595 -11.89 -3.05 -7.58
C GLY A 595 -11.05 -3.58 -8.74
N ASP A 596 -9.77 -3.19 -8.79
CA ASP A 596 -8.82 -3.51 -9.86
C ASP A 596 -9.42 -3.45 -11.30
N PRO A 597 -10.08 -2.33 -11.70
CA PRO A 597 -10.70 -2.20 -13.01
C PRO A 597 -9.62 -2.01 -14.07
N VAL A 598 -9.45 -2.99 -14.95
CA VAL A 598 -8.38 -3.02 -15.95
C VAL A 598 -8.89 -3.37 -17.34
N LEU A 599 -8.27 -2.75 -18.34
CA LEU A 599 -8.36 -3.08 -19.75
C LEU A 599 -7.12 -3.86 -20.16
N VAL A 600 -7.31 -4.91 -20.97
CA VAL A 600 -6.22 -5.80 -21.41
C VAL A 600 -6.14 -5.76 -22.93
N ARG A 601 -4.95 -5.43 -23.44
CA ARG A 601 -4.62 -5.48 -24.87
C ARG A 601 -4.46 -6.94 -25.32
N PRO A 602 -4.84 -7.27 -26.57
CA PRO A 602 -4.57 -8.59 -27.12
C PRO A 602 -3.06 -8.87 -27.16
N ASP A 603 -2.69 -10.14 -27.25
CA ASP A 603 -1.30 -10.52 -27.51
C ASP A 603 -0.79 -9.83 -28.78
N ALA A 604 0.45 -9.35 -28.74
CA ALA A 604 1.14 -8.91 -29.96
C ALA A 604 1.21 -10.11 -30.92
N ARG A 605 0.57 -9.97 -32.09
CA ARG A 605 0.55 -11.02 -33.12
C ARG A 605 1.90 -11.24 -33.77
#